data_AF-A0A923L4V1-F1
#
_entry.id   AF-A0A923L4V1-F1
#
_cell.length_a   1.000
_cell.length_b   1.000
_cell.length_c   1.000
_cell.angle_alpha   90.00
_cell.angle_beta   90.00
_cell.angle_gamma   90.00
#
_symmetry.space_group_name_H-M   'P 1'
#
loop_
_entity.id
_entity.type
_entity.pdbx_description
1 polymer ?
#
loop_
_entity_poly.entity_id
_entity_poly.type
_entity_poly.pdbx_seq_one_letter_code
_entity_poly.pdbx_strand_id
1 'polypeptide(L)'
;MKTLMVTGYKPREINIFKENDQKIHIIKAAMEKRLIGFIEEGLEWILISGQMGVELWTAEIVLDLKDHYDIQLAIIPPFENQDERWPEDIKLKYEELTMLADFYQPLYKGDYKGPYQFRAKNKWLVEKSDGCLLLLDEEYPGSIKFFYEEAKRAQKDYSIYFITPSDLDDMVEEIRMSDPNYWN
;
A
#
# COMPACT_ATOMS: atom_id res chain seq x y z
N MET A 1 -8.98 -15.17 4.02
CA MET A 1 -9.33 -13.74 3.80
C MET A 1 -9.27 -13.50 2.31
N LYS A 2 -10.28 -12.90 1.69
CA LYS A 2 -10.35 -12.72 0.22
C LYS A 2 -9.92 -11.32 -0.21
N THR A 3 -10.15 -10.31 0.62
CA THR A 3 -9.84 -8.91 0.28
C THR A 3 -8.96 -8.28 1.35
N LEU A 4 -7.79 -7.76 0.98
CA LEU A 4 -6.83 -7.14 1.91
C LEU A 4 -6.59 -5.68 1.51
N MET A 5 -6.76 -4.76 2.47
CA MET A 5 -6.34 -3.37 2.29
C MET A 5 -4.86 -3.22 2.60
N VAL A 6 -4.09 -2.56 1.74
CA VAL A 6 -2.67 -2.28 2.01
C VAL A 6 -2.43 -0.77 2.09
N THR A 7 -1.80 -0.30 3.17
CA THR A 7 -1.36 1.10 3.30
C THR A 7 -0.10 1.20 4.14
N GLY A 8 0.52 2.38 4.17
CA GLY A 8 1.74 2.60 4.92
C GLY A 8 2.30 4.00 4.68
N TYR A 9 3.58 4.17 4.98
CA TYR A 9 4.20 5.49 4.99
C TYR A 9 4.23 6.13 3.60
N LYS A 10 4.03 7.44 3.58
CA LYS A 10 4.43 8.26 2.43
C LYS A 10 5.95 8.37 2.38
N PRO A 11 6.57 8.58 1.21
CA PRO A 11 8.03 8.56 1.08
C PRO A 11 8.75 9.48 2.06
N ARG A 12 8.21 10.69 2.28
CA ARG A 12 8.79 11.68 3.21
C ARG A 12 8.76 11.25 4.67
N GLU A 13 7.82 10.40 5.08
CA GLU A 13 7.72 9.92 6.46
C GLU A 13 8.82 8.92 6.81
N ILE A 14 9.43 8.29 5.80
CA ILE A 14 10.53 7.33 5.92
C ILE A 14 11.82 7.82 5.24
N ASN A 15 11.93 9.13 5.01
CA ASN A 15 13.09 9.81 4.42
C ASN A 15 13.50 9.26 3.04
N ILE A 16 12.52 8.90 2.20
CA ILE A 16 12.70 8.52 0.79
C ILE A 16 12.29 9.71 -0.07
N PHE A 17 13.22 10.18 -0.91
CA PHE A 17 13.04 11.37 -1.75
C PHE A 17 13.22 11.12 -3.24
N LYS A 18 13.65 9.91 -3.62
CA LYS A 18 13.92 9.50 -4.99
C LYS A 18 13.37 8.10 -5.23
N GLU A 19 12.88 7.84 -6.42
CA GLU A 19 12.31 6.54 -6.81
C GLU A 19 13.36 5.43 -6.94
N ASN A 20 14.65 5.77 -7.06
CA ASN A 20 15.74 4.80 -7.10
C ASN A 20 16.41 4.58 -5.73
N ASP A 21 15.76 4.97 -4.64
CA ASP A 21 16.26 4.74 -3.29
C ASP A 21 16.24 3.23 -2.97
N GLN A 22 17.37 2.71 -2.49
CA GLN A 22 17.54 1.31 -2.14
C GLN A 22 16.53 0.82 -1.08
N LYS A 23 16.05 1.71 -0.20
CA LYS A 23 15.02 1.37 0.79
C LYS A 23 13.71 0.93 0.12
N ILE A 24 13.40 1.45 -1.05
CA ILE A 24 12.19 1.05 -1.81
C ILE A 24 12.29 -0.43 -2.17
N HIS A 25 13.47 -0.91 -2.60
CA HIS A 25 13.65 -2.32 -2.92
C HIS A 25 13.42 -3.22 -1.70
N ILE A 26 13.99 -2.87 -0.53
CA ILE A 26 13.80 -3.63 0.71
C ILE A 26 12.31 -3.66 1.10
N ILE A 27 11.64 -2.51 1.03
CA ILE A 27 10.21 -2.41 1.32
C ILE A 27 9.41 -3.29 0.37
N LYS A 28 9.68 -3.21 -0.94
CA LYS A 28 8.97 -4.02 -1.94
C LYS A 28 9.18 -5.52 -1.69
N ALA A 29 10.39 -5.96 -1.39
CA ALA A 29 10.68 -7.35 -1.06
C ALA A 29 9.92 -7.84 0.19
N ALA A 30 9.90 -7.04 1.26
CA ALA A 30 9.14 -7.36 2.47
C ALA A 30 7.63 -7.44 2.20
N MET A 31 7.10 -6.50 1.42
CA MET A 31 5.69 -6.48 1.05
C MET A 31 5.33 -7.67 0.16
N GLU A 32 6.10 -7.92 -0.89
CA GLU A 32 5.91 -9.04 -1.82
C GLU A 32 5.87 -10.38 -1.08
N LYS A 33 6.84 -10.64 -0.19
CA LYS A 33 6.87 -11.86 0.62
C LYS A 33 5.60 -12.04 1.46
N ARG A 34 5.09 -10.96 2.05
CA ARG A 34 3.84 -11.00 2.84
C ARG A 34 2.61 -11.20 1.96
N LEU A 35 2.56 -10.54 0.81
CA LEU A 35 1.45 -10.64 -0.14
C LEU A 35 1.36 -12.05 -0.73
N ILE A 36 2.49 -12.66 -1.11
CA ILE A 36 2.54 -14.05 -1.59
C ILE A 36 1.97 -14.99 -0.53
N GLY A 37 2.38 -14.87 0.73
CA GLY A 37 1.83 -15.69 1.81
C GLY A 37 0.30 -15.58 1.93
N PHE A 38 -0.25 -14.36 1.82
CA PHE A 38 -1.71 -14.18 1.82
C PHE A 38 -2.39 -14.76 0.57
N ILE A 39 -1.76 -14.64 -0.60
CA ILE A 39 -2.26 -15.22 -1.87
C ILE A 39 -2.34 -16.74 -1.76
N GLU A 40 -1.32 -17.39 -1.23
CA GLU A 40 -1.29 -18.85 -1.01
C GLU A 40 -2.37 -19.30 0.00
N GLU A 41 -2.78 -18.40 0.90
CA GLU A 41 -3.90 -18.60 1.83
C GLU A 41 -5.28 -18.21 1.26
N GLY A 42 -5.36 -17.85 -0.03
CA GLY A 42 -6.60 -17.58 -0.76
C GLY A 42 -7.03 -16.12 -0.82
N LEU A 43 -6.07 -15.18 -0.74
CA LEU A 43 -6.31 -13.76 -1.05
C LEU A 43 -6.57 -13.57 -2.56
N GLU A 44 -7.61 -12.79 -2.88
CA GLU A 44 -8.07 -12.56 -4.27
C GLU A 44 -7.96 -11.08 -4.67
N TRP A 45 -8.09 -10.15 -3.71
CA TRP A 45 -8.11 -8.71 -3.97
C TRP A 45 -7.19 -7.92 -3.04
N ILE A 46 -6.35 -7.07 -3.63
CA ILE A 46 -5.64 -5.99 -2.95
C ILE A 46 -6.36 -4.67 -3.18
N LEU A 47 -6.67 -3.96 -2.09
CA LEU A 47 -7.28 -2.64 -2.09
C LEU A 47 -6.28 -1.60 -1.61
N ILE A 48 -6.13 -0.54 -2.40
CA ILE A 48 -5.38 0.67 -2.01
C ILE A 48 -6.20 1.92 -2.31
N SER A 49 -5.82 3.05 -1.74
CA SER A 49 -6.36 4.35 -2.17
C SER A 49 -5.52 5.07 -3.23
N GLY A 50 -4.34 4.52 -3.55
CA GLY A 50 -3.41 5.07 -4.52
C GLY A 50 -2.59 6.23 -3.96
N GLN A 51 -2.33 6.30 -2.64
CA GLN A 51 -1.44 7.34 -2.09
C GLN A 51 0.03 7.08 -2.44
N MET A 52 0.81 8.15 -2.61
CA MET A 52 2.26 8.06 -2.79
C MET A 52 2.94 7.19 -1.72
N GLY A 53 3.95 6.42 -2.11
CA GLY A 53 4.73 5.56 -1.22
C GLY A 53 4.22 4.14 -1.23
N VAL A 54 4.02 3.57 -0.03
CA VAL A 54 3.70 2.15 0.16
C VAL A 54 2.54 1.66 -0.70
N GLU A 55 1.48 2.45 -0.88
CA GLU A 55 0.34 2.03 -1.70
C GLU A 55 0.69 1.93 -3.20
N LEU A 56 1.44 2.88 -3.77
CA LEU A 56 1.88 2.78 -5.17
C LEU A 56 2.91 1.65 -5.36
N TRP A 57 3.82 1.45 -4.42
CA TRP A 57 4.77 0.33 -4.46
C TRP A 57 4.04 -1.01 -4.38
N THR A 58 2.97 -1.10 -3.58
CA THR A 58 2.09 -2.28 -3.55
C THR A 58 1.47 -2.54 -4.91
N ALA A 59 0.97 -1.51 -5.58
CA ALA A 59 0.36 -1.66 -6.90
C ALA A 59 1.35 -2.23 -7.91
N GLU A 60 2.59 -1.73 -7.93
CA GLU A 60 3.66 -2.28 -8.79
C GLU A 60 3.90 -3.76 -8.48
N ILE A 61 4.05 -4.14 -7.20
CA ILE A 61 4.24 -5.54 -6.80
C ILE A 61 3.08 -6.42 -7.27
N VAL A 62 1.83 -5.96 -7.08
CA VAL A 62 0.66 -6.74 -7.47
C VAL A 62 0.59 -6.92 -8.99
N LEU A 63 0.98 -5.91 -9.77
CA LEU A 63 1.05 -6.05 -11.23
C LEU A 63 2.10 -7.10 -11.65
N ASP A 64 3.26 -7.15 -10.99
CA ASP A 64 4.28 -8.18 -11.25
C ASP A 64 3.79 -9.58 -10.82
N LEU A 65 3.08 -9.68 -9.69
CA LEU A 65 2.56 -10.95 -9.18
C LEU A 65 1.44 -11.55 -10.04
N LYS A 66 0.71 -10.73 -10.81
CA LYS A 66 -0.35 -11.19 -11.72
C LYS A 66 0.14 -12.17 -12.80
N ASP A 67 1.42 -12.14 -13.14
CA ASP A 67 2.00 -13.09 -14.09
C ASP A 67 1.99 -14.54 -13.57
N HIS A 68 1.92 -14.71 -12.24
CA HIS A 68 2.05 -16.00 -11.56
C HIS A 68 0.85 -16.37 -10.69
N TYR A 69 0.06 -15.37 -10.28
CA TYR A 69 -1.04 -15.53 -9.33
C TYR A 69 -2.33 -14.86 -9.85
N ASP A 70 -3.48 -15.47 -9.53
CA ASP A 70 -4.80 -14.89 -9.80
C ASP A 70 -5.17 -13.87 -8.72
N ILE A 71 -4.47 -12.73 -8.72
CA ILE A 71 -4.67 -11.63 -7.77
C ILE A 71 -5.14 -10.37 -8.50
N GLN A 72 -6.10 -9.67 -7.90
CA GLN A 72 -6.70 -8.47 -8.47
C GLN A 72 -6.32 -7.23 -7.65
N LEU A 73 -6.16 -6.09 -8.34
CA LEU A 73 -5.83 -4.79 -7.79
C LEU A 73 -7.01 -3.83 -7.95
N ALA A 74 -7.45 -3.25 -6.83
CA ALA A 74 -8.41 -2.17 -6.79
C ALA A 74 -7.79 -0.88 -6.24
N ILE A 75 -7.92 0.22 -6.96
CA ILE A 75 -7.47 1.54 -6.55
C ILE A 75 -8.69 2.43 -6.32
N ILE A 76 -8.87 2.88 -5.08
CA ILE A 76 -10.06 3.62 -4.62
C ILE A 76 -9.65 4.99 -4.04
N PRO A 77 -9.42 5.99 -4.89
CA PRO A 77 -9.10 7.34 -4.46
C PRO A 77 -10.20 7.97 -3.62
N PRO A 78 -9.86 8.87 -2.68
CA PRO A 78 -10.87 9.65 -1.98
C PRO A 78 -11.63 10.61 -2.91
N PHE A 79 -11.02 11.07 -3.99
CA PHE A 79 -11.59 12.02 -4.96
C PHE A 79 -10.77 12.01 -6.27
N GLU A 80 -11.30 12.65 -7.33
CA GLU A 80 -10.60 12.81 -8.61
C GLU A 80 -9.40 13.78 -8.48
N ASN A 81 -8.36 13.63 -9.29
CA ASN A 81 -7.17 14.50 -9.29
C ASN A 81 -6.43 14.56 -7.94
N GLN A 82 -6.41 13.47 -7.15
CA GLN A 82 -5.70 13.44 -5.85
C GLN A 82 -4.18 13.69 -5.96
N ASP A 83 -3.65 13.49 -7.15
CA ASP A 83 -2.27 13.59 -7.56
C ASP A 83 -1.89 14.97 -8.12
N GLU A 84 -2.82 15.92 -8.22
CA GLU A 84 -2.63 17.24 -8.86
C GLU A 84 -1.34 17.97 -8.42
N ARG A 85 -0.93 17.80 -7.15
CA ARG A 85 0.23 18.46 -6.55
C ARG A 85 1.45 17.57 -6.39
N TRP A 86 1.45 16.38 -6.98
CA TRP A 86 2.57 15.44 -6.89
C TRP A 86 3.66 15.77 -7.91
N PRO A 87 4.90 15.30 -7.68
CA PRO A 87 5.94 15.30 -8.71
C PRO A 87 5.48 14.59 -9.98
N GLU A 88 5.95 15.06 -11.14
CA GLU A 88 5.48 14.59 -12.46
C GLU A 88 5.74 13.09 -12.70
N ASP A 89 6.91 12.62 -12.28
CA ASP A 89 7.28 11.19 -12.32
C ASP A 89 6.31 10.32 -11.54
N ILE A 90 5.82 10.80 -10.39
CA ILE A 90 4.86 10.08 -9.57
C ILE A 90 3.44 10.16 -10.15
N LYS A 91 3.07 11.28 -10.78
CA LYS A 91 1.79 11.41 -11.50
C LYS A 91 1.69 10.42 -12.65
N LEU A 92 2.73 10.35 -13.50
CA LEU A 92 2.79 9.41 -14.61
C LEU A 92 2.68 7.97 -14.14
N LYS A 93 3.39 7.61 -13.07
CA LYS A 93 3.28 6.30 -12.42
C LYS A 93 1.86 6.04 -11.90
N TYR A 94 1.28 7.00 -11.21
CA TYR A 94 -0.08 6.86 -10.69
C TYR A 94 -1.10 6.65 -11.82
N GLU A 95 -1.00 7.43 -12.90
CA GLU A 95 -1.83 7.27 -14.10
C GLU A 95 -1.70 5.86 -14.68
N GLU A 96 -0.48 5.38 -14.91
CA GLU A 96 -0.20 4.02 -15.39
C GLU A 96 -0.84 2.95 -14.51
N LEU A 97 -0.60 3.02 -13.18
CA LEU A 97 -1.15 2.06 -12.23
C LEU A 97 -2.69 2.06 -12.23
N THR A 98 -3.32 3.23 -12.38
CA THR A 98 -4.79 3.31 -12.45
C THR A 98 -5.37 2.75 -13.73
N MET A 99 -4.64 2.81 -14.85
CA MET A 99 -5.05 2.19 -16.10
C MET A 99 -4.91 0.66 -16.08
N LEU A 100 -3.92 0.14 -15.34
CA LEU A 100 -3.63 -1.30 -15.24
C LEU A 100 -4.37 -2.01 -14.09
N ALA A 101 -4.96 -1.26 -13.16
CA ALA A 101 -5.78 -1.81 -12.09
C ALA A 101 -7.04 -2.51 -12.64
N ASP A 102 -7.45 -3.63 -12.05
CA ASP A 102 -8.69 -4.32 -12.45
C ASP A 102 -9.92 -3.51 -12.07
N PHE A 103 -9.79 -2.65 -11.06
CA PHE A 103 -10.83 -1.72 -10.67
C PHE A 103 -10.25 -0.38 -10.23
N TYR A 104 -10.73 0.69 -10.84
CA TYR A 104 -10.40 2.06 -10.46
C TYR A 104 -11.69 2.88 -10.32
N GLN A 105 -11.94 3.42 -9.13
CA GLN A 105 -13.08 4.31 -8.92
C GLN A 105 -12.87 5.26 -7.74
N PRO A 106 -12.77 6.58 -7.98
CA PRO A 106 -12.81 7.58 -6.92
C PRO A 106 -14.15 7.58 -6.16
N LEU A 107 -14.12 7.75 -4.84
CA LEU A 107 -15.33 7.78 -4.01
C LEU A 107 -16.16 9.06 -4.20
N TYR A 108 -15.50 10.18 -4.52
CA TYR A 108 -16.15 11.46 -4.78
C TYR A 108 -15.73 11.96 -6.16
N LYS A 109 -16.70 12.49 -6.91
CA LYS A 109 -16.45 13.21 -8.16
C LYS A 109 -15.98 14.64 -7.90
N GLY A 110 -15.05 15.11 -8.72
CA GLY A 110 -14.36 16.38 -8.59
C GLY A 110 -13.28 16.37 -7.51
N ASP A 111 -12.69 17.55 -7.30
CA ASP A 111 -11.48 17.72 -6.48
C ASP A 111 -11.71 17.62 -4.96
N TYR A 112 -10.64 17.87 -4.21
CA TYR A 112 -10.66 17.98 -2.76
C TYR A 112 -11.60 19.10 -2.28
N LYS A 113 -12.54 18.73 -1.43
CA LYS A 113 -13.54 19.60 -0.79
C LYS A 113 -13.44 19.60 0.74
N GLY A 114 -12.75 18.63 1.34
CA GLY A 114 -12.47 18.66 2.77
C GLY A 114 -12.09 17.31 3.40
N PRO A 115 -11.70 17.32 4.69
CA PRO A 115 -11.20 16.12 5.38
C PRO A 115 -12.20 14.95 5.44
N TYR A 116 -13.50 15.24 5.26
CA TYR A 116 -14.53 14.22 5.24
C TYR A 116 -14.34 13.20 4.09
N GLN A 117 -13.72 13.59 2.97
CA GLN A 117 -13.43 12.66 1.87
C GLN A 117 -12.42 11.59 2.29
N PHE A 118 -11.35 11.98 2.99
CA PHE A 118 -10.36 11.04 3.54
C PHE A 118 -10.96 10.13 4.60
N ARG A 119 -11.83 10.65 5.48
CA ARG A 119 -12.53 9.84 6.49
C ARG A 119 -13.47 8.83 5.85
N ALA A 120 -14.26 9.26 4.86
CA ALA A 120 -15.15 8.38 4.10
C ALA A 120 -14.36 7.30 3.37
N LYS A 121 -13.20 7.64 2.80
CA LYS A 121 -12.27 6.70 2.17
C LYS A 121 -11.74 5.65 3.14
N ASN A 122 -11.23 6.05 4.31
CA ASN A 122 -10.76 5.09 5.32
C ASN A 122 -11.88 4.14 5.74
N LYS A 123 -13.06 4.67 6.06
CA LYS A 123 -14.21 3.89 6.47
C LYS A 123 -14.64 2.90 5.38
N TRP A 124 -14.77 3.37 4.14
CA TRP A 124 -15.18 2.52 3.01
C TRP A 124 -14.19 1.38 2.78
N LEU A 125 -12.88 1.66 2.83
CA LEU A 125 -11.86 0.64 2.65
C LEU A 125 -11.92 -0.43 3.74
N VAL A 126 -12.03 -0.05 5.00
CA VAL A 126 -12.21 -1.00 6.13
C VAL A 126 -13.50 -1.80 5.99
N GLU A 127 -14.60 -1.17 5.57
CA GLU A 127 -15.86 -1.86 5.32
C GLU A 127 -15.74 -2.89 4.19
N LYS A 128 -14.89 -2.65 3.19
CA LYS A 128 -14.76 -3.46 1.97
C LYS A 128 -13.64 -4.49 1.95
N SER A 129 -12.68 -4.44 2.88
CA SER A 129 -11.66 -5.49 3.04
C SER A 129 -11.93 -6.38 4.25
N ASP A 130 -11.37 -7.59 4.29
CA ASP A 130 -11.46 -8.50 5.44
C ASP A 130 -10.36 -8.24 6.49
N GLY A 131 -9.33 -7.49 6.11
CA GLY A 131 -8.24 -7.06 6.96
C GLY A 131 -7.38 -6.00 6.29
N CYS A 132 -6.29 -5.61 6.94
CA CYS A 132 -5.27 -4.76 6.33
C CYS A 132 -3.83 -5.16 6.66
N LEU A 133 -2.93 -4.82 5.75
CA LEU A 133 -1.48 -4.86 5.96
C LEU A 133 -0.95 -3.43 6.02
N LEU A 134 -0.28 -3.10 7.13
CA LEU A 134 0.25 -1.76 7.41
C LEU A 134 1.77 -1.80 7.48
N LEU A 135 2.45 -1.06 6.60
CA LEU A 135 3.85 -0.72 6.87
C LEU A 135 3.87 0.47 7.83
N LEU A 136 4.11 0.18 9.11
CA LEU A 136 3.87 1.09 10.22
C LEU A 136 4.77 0.74 11.41
N ASP A 137 5.42 1.77 11.96
CA ASP A 137 5.87 1.80 13.34
C ASP A 137 4.76 2.40 14.21
N GLU A 138 4.24 1.62 15.15
CA GLU A 138 3.15 2.04 16.03
C GLU A 138 3.53 3.21 16.95
N GLU A 139 4.83 3.40 17.26
CA GLU A 139 5.31 4.55 18.03
C GLU A 139 5.28 5.83 17.19
N TYR A 140 5.48 5.71 15.88
CA TYR A 140 5.57 6.82 14.94
C TYR A 140 4.58 6.67 13.77
N PRO A 141 3.26 6.66 14.02
CA PRO A 141 2.29 6.22 13.02
C PRO A 141 2.00 7.24 11.90
N GLY A 142 2.52 8.46 12.02
CA GLY A 142 2.42 9.50 11.00
C GLY A 142 1.00 9.72 10.48
N SER A 143 0.88 9.80 9.15
CA SER A 143 -0.37 10.00 8.41
C SER A 143 -1.28 8.76 8.39
N ILE A 144 -0.71 7.58 8.61
CA ILE A 144 -1.41 6.28 8.62
C ILE A 144 -2.31 6.15 9.85
N LYS A 145 -1.98 6.85 10.94
CA LYS A 145 -2.74 6.85 12.21
C LYS A 145 -4.25 6.91 12.01
N PHE A 146 -4.74 7.75 11.09
CA PHE A 146 -6.18 7.89 10.83
C PHE A 146 -6.82 6.64 10.23
N PHE A 147 -6.10 5.90 9.39
CA PHE A 147 -6.58 4.63 8.86
C PHE A 147 -6.47 3.53 9.92
N TYR A 148 -5.34 3.47 10.65
CA TYR A 148 -5.13 2.48 11.70
C TYR A 148 -6.21 2.56 12.80
N GLU A 149 -6.57 3.78 13.25
CA GLU A 149 -7.65 3.99 14.21
C GLU A 149 -9.03 3.58 13.67
N GLU A 150 -9.29 3.76 12.37
CA GLU A 150 -10.54 3.31 11.74
C GLU A 150 -10.60 1.78 11.67
N ALA A 151 -9.49 1.13 11.29
CA ALA A 151 -9.37 -0.32 11.25
C ALA A 151 -9.60 -0.94 12.63
N LYS A 152 -9.04 -0.37 13.70
CA LYS A 152 -9.27 -0.81 15.09
C LYS A 152 -10.71 -0.67 15.57
N ARG A 153 -11.51 0.19 14.93
CA ARG A 153 -12.92 0.44 15.25
C ARG A 153 -13.87 -0.34 14.35
N ALA A 154 -13.36 -1.21 13.48
CA ALA A 154 -14.18 -2.05 12.64
C ALA A 154 -15.19 -2.83 13.49
N GLN A 155 -16.45 -2.84 13.06
CA GLN A 155 -17.54 -3.56 13.74
C GLN A 155 -17.62 -5.03 13.30
N LYS A 156 -16.57 -5.54 12.66
CA LYS A 156 -16.42 -6.90 12.17
C LYS A 156 -15.07 -7.45 12.63
N ASP A 157 -14.93 -8.77 12.60
CA ASP A 157 -13.62 -9.39 12.78
C ASP A 157 -12.69 -8.92 11.66
N TYR A 158 -11.72 -8.07 12.02
CA TYR A 158 -10.89 -7.34 11.07
C TYR A 158 -9.43 -7.47 11.48
N SER A 159 -8.70 -8.30 10.74
CA SER A 159 -7.29 -8.57 11.03
C SER A 159 -6.42 -7.40 10.63
N ILE A 160 -5.53 -6.96 11.52
CA ILE A 160 -4.54 -5.92 11.26
C ILE A 160 -3.16 -6.57 11.32
N TYR A 161 -2.49 -6.60 10.18
CA TYR A 161 -1.14 -7.11 10.01
C TYR A 161 -0.16 -5.95 9.86
N PHE A 162 1.06 -6.12 10.36
CA PHE A 162 2.10 -5.10 10.29
C PHE A 162 3.32 -5.59 9.52
N ILE A 163 3.99 -4.66 8.85
CA ILE A 163 5.41 -4.71 8.51
C ILE A 163 6.05 -3.57 9.30
N THR A 164 6.84 -3.94 10.29
CA THR A 164 7.52 -3.05 11.22
C THR A 164 8.95 -2.74 10.74
N PRO A 165 9.64 -1.76 11.33
CA PRO A 165 11.06 -1.54 11.05
C PRO A 165 11.93 -2.79 11.25
N SER A 166 11.63 -3.61 12.27
CA SER A 166 12.35 -4.87 12.52
C SER A 166 12.17 -5.87 11.37
N ASP A 167 10.97 -5.97 10.79
CA ASP A 167 10.73 -6.84 9.64
C ASP A 167 11.53 -6.38 8.41
N LEU A 168 11.78 -5.07 8.28
CA LEU A 168 12.62 -4.52 7.21
C LEU A 168 14.11 -4.82 7.46
N ASP A 169 14.57 -4.74 8.71
CA ASP A 169 15.94 -5.12 9.08
C ASP A 169 16.20 -6.61 8.80
N ASP A 170 15.24 -7.49 9.16
CA ASP A 170 15.31 -8.92 8.86
C ASP A 170 15.37 -9.18 7.35
N MET A 171 14.60 -8.43 6.56
CA MET A 171 14.62 -8.51 5.10
C MET A 171 15.98 -8.07 4.51
N VAL A 172 16.63 -7.06 5.08
CA VAL A 172 17.99 -6.66 4.66
C VAL A 172 18.99 -7.80 4.84
N GLU A 173 18.94 -8.47 5.99
CA GLU A 173 19.84 -9.58 6.29
C GLU A 173 19.55 -10.80 5.39
N GLU A 174 18.27 -11.10 5.13
CA GLU A 174 17.88 -12.16 4.19
C GLU A 174 18.42 -11.91 2.77
N ILE A 175 18.26 -10.68 2.26
CA ILE A 175 18.80 -10.29 0.94
C ILE A 175 20.33 -10.45 0.92
N ARG A 176 21.03 -9.95 1.94
CA ARG A 176 22.50 -10.08 2.04
C ARG A 176 22.97 -11.53 2.08
N MET A 177 22.25 -12.40 2.77
CA MET A 177 22.57 -13.83 2.84
C MET A 177 22.34 -14.53 1.50
N SER A 178 21.32 -14.12 0.75
CA SER A 178 21.00 -14.68 -0.58
C SER A 178 21.94 -14.20 -1.68
N ASP A 179 22.37 -12.94 -1.62
CA ASP A 179 23.34 -12.34 -2.54
C ASP A 179 24.34 -11.44 -1.76
N PRO A 180 25.51 -11.99 -1.39
CA PRO A 180 26.52 -11.26 -0.64
C PRO A 180 27.09 -10.03 -1.36
N ASN A 181 26.88 -9.90 -2.68
CA ASN A 181 27.35 -8.76 -3.47
C ASN A 181 26.24 -7.75 -3.80
N TYR A 182 25.04 -7.93 -3.27
CA TYR A 182 23.87 -7.10 -3.60
C TYR A 182 24.11 -5.59 -3.42
N TRP A 183 24.93 -5.20 -2.44
CA TRP A 183 25.24 -3.81 -2.11
C TRP A 183 26.61 -3.31 -2.64
N ASN A 184 27.39 -4.16 -3.33
CA ASN A 184 28.73 -3.85 -3.82
C ASN A 184 28.74 -3.18 -5.20
#